data_AF-A0ABD6HF14-F1
#
_entry.id   AF-A0ABD6HF14-F1
#
_cell.length_a   1.000
_cell.length_b   1.000
_cell.length_c   1.000
_cell.angle_alpha   90.00
_cell.angle_beta   90.00
_cell.angle_gamma   90.00
#
_symmetry.space_group_name_H-M   'P 1'
#
loop_
_entity.id
_entity.type
_entity.pdbx_description
1 polymer ?
#
loop_
_entity_poly.entity_id
_entity_poly.type
_entity_poly.pdbx_seq_one_letter_code
_entity_poly.pdbx_strand_id
1 'polypeptide(L)'
;MGFDDEYGFREVEFSLHEAQAERLFIRGKNAANDQYFDNQARENHIYSVNNALNQLLGDAAVLVELGVLTQTADYFMRFGVLRRLRMMISSFRNLQSIIMPDRTVPLTMDQSDEVCRDLNAIYVNILGLLDNYAWTIVHQVGSVATQAAKPLSVSLFKPMFAADPALSNVAATLRSFATWETDVKKRRNPAAHRMPLYVPPAGYDREATETLRDLDQQISTALREQDFDKMHNLQRKRERVGIFVPIFVHDPGEEINDIYPTLPQDLGQMVKIGRISQTFLRKQHAPNDASHEGN
;
A
#
# COMPACT_ATOMS: atom_id res chain seq x y z
N MET A 1 -18.43 23.50 -1.09
CA MET A 1 -17.22 22.66 -0.98
C MET A 1 -16.39 22.93 -2.21
N GLY A 2 -15.20 23.52 -2.09
CA GLY A 2 -14.33 23.73 -3.26
C GLY A 2 -13.98 22.40 -3.92
N PHE A 3 -14.15 22.32 -5.23
CA PHE A 3 -13.83 21.17 -6.08
C PHE A 3 -12.34 21.12 -6.46
N ASP A 4 -11.50 21.97 -5.86
CA ASP A 4 -10.05 21.95 -6.04
C ASP A 4 -9.45 20.71 -5.36
N ASP A 5 -9.50 19.60 -6.08
CA ASP A 5 -8.73 18.40 -5.80
C ASP A 5 -7.59 18.31 -6.83
N GLU A 6 -6.70 19.32 -6.82
CA GLU A 6 -5.60 19.51 -7.79
C GLU A 6 -4.78 18.24 -8.03
N TYR A 7 -4.76 17.34 -7.05
CA TYR A 7 -4.02 16.10 -7.08
C TYR A 7 -4.89 14.84 -6.85
N GLY A 8 -6.22 14.91 -6.98
CA GLY A 8 -7.12 13.77 -6.75
C GLY A 8 -6.97 13.15 -5.35
N PHE A 9 -6.56 13.95 -4.35
CA PHE A 9 -6.27 13.55 -2.98
C PHE A 9 -7.50 13.03 -2.26
N ARG A 10 -8.70 13.52 -2.58
CA ARG A 10 -9.93 13.08 -1.89
C ARG A 10 -10.31 11.67 -2.30
N GLU A 11 -10.03 11.28 -3.53
CA GLU A 11 -10.39 9.96 -4.07
C GLU A 11 -9.76 8.80 -3.27
N VAL A 12 -8.55 9.01 -2.74
CA VAL A 12 -7.77 7.97 -2.05
C VAL A 12 -7.89 8.01 -0.52
N GLU A 13 -8.71 8.89 0.05
CA GLU A 13 -8.92 9.00 1.49
C GLU A 13 -10.10 8.16 1.96
N PHE A 14 -9.87 7.25 2.90
CA PHE A 14 -10.95 6.42 3.45
C PHE A 14 -12.09 7.24 4.07
N SER A 15 -11.74 8.34 4.77
CA SER A 15 -12.71 9.23 5.43
C SER A 15 -13.77 9.80 4.49
N LEU A 16 -13.46 9.95 3.19
CA LEU A 16 -14.44 10.37 2.20
C LEU A 16 -15.50 9.27 1.98
N HIS A 17 -15.06 8.03 1.79
CA HIS A 17 -15.93 6.89 1.53
C HIS A 17 -16.78 6.54 2.75
N GLU A 18 -16.20 6.67 3.95
CA GLU A 18 -16.92 6.54 5.22
C GLU A 18 -18.02 7.61 5.34
N ALA A 19 -17.67 8.89 5.13
CA ALA A 19 -18.64 9.98 5.19
C ALA A 19 -19.75 9.86 4.12
N GLN A 20 -19.45 9.29 2.96
CA GLN A 20 -20.47 9.00 1.94
C GLN A 20 -21.43 7.91 2.41
N ALA A 21 -20.91 6.82 2.99
CA ALA A 21 -21.74 5.75 3.55
C ALA A 21 -22.63 6.24 4.69
N GLU A 22 -22.11 7.11 5.57
CA GLU A 22 -22.88 7.71 6.67
C GLU A 22 -24.03 8.61 6.19
N ARG A 23 -23.88 9.31 5.06
CA ARG A 23 -24.95 10.17 4.53
C ARG A 23 -26.12 9.39 3.92
N LEU A 24 -25.87 8.17 3.46
CA LEU A 24 -26.86 7.36 2.79
C LEU A 24 -27.77 6.60 3.77
N PHE A 25 -27.37 6.43 5.04
CA PHE A 25 -28.13 5.60 5.98
C PHE A 25 -27.98 6.00 7.47
N ILE A 26 -28.99 5.67 8.28
CA ILE A 26 -28.99 5.91 9.73
C ILE A 26 -28.30 4.74 10.45
N ARG A 27 -27.10 4.98 10.98
CA ARG A 27 -26.34 3.99 11.77
C ARG A 27 -27.01 3.62 13.11
N GLY A 28 -26.67 2.43 13.64
CA GLY A 28 -26.97 2.02 15.01
C GLY A 28 -28.36 1.40 15.22
N LYS A 29 -29.19 1.32 14.17
CA LYS A 29 -30.49 0.64 14.23
C LYS A 29 -30.43 -0.84 13.83
N ASN A 30 -29.45 -1.21 13.01
CA ASN A 30 -29.31 -2.57 12.50
C ASN A 30 -27.82 -2.86 12.21
N ALA A 31 -27.21 -3.72 13.01
CA ALA A 31 -25.79 -4.06 12.89
C ALA A 31 -25.41 -4.69 11.53
N ALA A 32 -26.31 -5.47 10.92
CA ALA A 32 -26.06 -6.06 9.61
C ALA A 32 -26.04 -4.99 8.50
N ASN A 33 -26.89 -3.96 8.60
CA ASN A 33 -26.86 -2.84 7.67
C ASN A 33 -25.61 -1.99 7.89
N ASP A 34 -25.25 -1.71 9.14
CA ASP A 34 -24.04 -0.94 9.46
C ASP A 34 -22.79 -1.63 8.88
N GLN A 35 -22.67 -2.95 9.09
CA GLN A 35 -21.60 -3.76 8.52
C GLN A 35 -21.59 -3.76 6.98
N TYR A 36 -22.76 -3.83 6.34
CA TYR A 36 -22.86 -3.75 4.88
C TYR A 36 -22.30 -2.42 4.35
N PHE A 37 -22.69 -1.29 4.94
CA PHE A 37 -22.24 0.03 4.51
C PHE A 37 -20.75 0.28 4.81
N ASP A 38 -20.24 -0.25 5.92
CA ASP A 38 -18.81 -0.22 6.22
C ASP A 38 -18.00 -1.00 5.17
N ASN A 39 -18.48 -2.18 4.78
CA ASN A 39 -17.84 -2.98 3.74
C ASN A 39 -17.89 -2.29 2.37
N GLN A 40 -19.01 -1.65 2.03
CA GLN A 40 -19.13 -0.84 0.81
C GLN A 40 -18.15 0.34 0.81
N ALA A 41 -17.98 1.04 1.94
CA ALA A 41 -17.00 2.12 2.05
C ALA A 41 -15.56 1.61 1.83
N ARG A 42 -15.21 0.47 2.42
CA ARG A 42 -13.90 -0.18 2.23
C ARG A 42 -13.68 -0.60 0.79
N GLU A 43 -14.70 -1.19 0.15
CA GLU A 43 -14.63 -1.61 -1.25
C GLU A 43 -14.45 -0.42 -2.21
N ASN A 44 -15.22 0.66 -2.01
CA ASN A 44 -15.08 1.89 -2.79
C ASN A 44 -13.71 2.55 -2.63
N HIS A 45 -13.13 2.49 -1.41
CA HIS A 45 -11.77 2.97 -1.15
C HIS A 45 -10.74 2.16 -1.93
N ILE A 46 -10.84 0.84 -1.92
CA ILE A 46 -9.97 -0.07 -2.70
C ILE A 46 -10.04 0.26 -4.20
N TYR A 47 -11.24 0.43 -4.76
CA TYR A 47 -11.40 0.76 -6.17
C TYR A 47 -10.81 2.12 -6.54
N SER A 48 -11.01 3.12 -5.68
CA SER A 48 -10.47 4.46 -5.89
C SER A 48 -8.94 4.46 -5.85
N VAL A 49 -8.34 3.75 -4.90
CA VAL A 49 -6.88 3.59 -4.81
C VAL A 49 -6.32 2.83 -6.01
N ASN A 50 -6.98 1.76 -6.48
CA ASN A 50 -6.56 1.06 -7.70
C ASN A 50 -6.57 1.98 -8.91
N ASN A 51 -7.65 2.75 -9.11
CA ASN A 51 -7.72 3.69 -10.22
C ASN A 51 -6.58 4.72 -10.15
N ALA A 52 -6.35 5.30 -8.96
CA ALA A 52 -5.31 6.28 -8.73
C ALA A 52 -3.89 5.72 -8.96
N LEU A 53 -3.63 4.46 -8.62
CA LEU A 53 -2.36 3.78 -8.93
C LEU A 53 -2.13 3.63 -10.44
N ASN A 54 -3.17 3.27 -11.20
CA ASN A 54 -3.06 3.15 -12.66
C ASN A 54 -2.82 4.51 -13.32
N GLN A 55 -3.51 5.55 -12.85
CA GLN A 55 -3.25 6.92 -13.29
C GLN A 55 -1.82 7.35 -13.01
N LEU A 56 -1.32 7.12 -11.79
CA LEU A 56 0.05 7.46 -11.40
C LEU A 56 1.10 6.72 -12.26
N LEU A 57 0.84 5.47 -12.62
CA LEU A 57 1.67 4.71 -13.55
C LEU A 57 1.65 5.30 -14.96
N GLY A 58 0.46 5.64 -15.48
CA GLY A 58 0.30 6.27 -16.79
C GLY A 58 1.00 7.63 -16.85
N ASP A 59 0.84 8.43 -15.80
CA ASP A 59 1.47 9.75 -15.66
C ASP A 59 3.01 9.67 -15.64
N ALA A 60 3.57 8.69 -14.94
CA ALA A 60 5.01 8.40 -14.97
C ALA A 60 5.48 7.96 -16.37
N ALA A 61 4.70 7.14 -17.07
CA ALA A 61 5.03 6.69 -18.42
C ALA A 61 5.04 7.86 -19.41
N VAL A 62 4.06 8.78 -19.31
CA VAL A 62 4.04 9.99 -20.13
C VAL A 62 5.29 10.85 -19.89
N LEU A 63 5.69 11.07 -18.62
CA LEU A 63 6.91 11.83 -18.30
C LEU A 63 8.16 11.28 -18.97
N VAL A 64 8.25 9.95 -19.03
CA VAL A 64 9.33 9.20 -19.64
C VAL A 64 9.32 9.34 -21.17
N GLU A 65 8.14 9.24 -21.79
CA GLU A 65 8.00 9.32 -23.25
C GLU A 65 8.14 10.75 -23.80
N LEU A 66 7.86 11.78 -22.99
CA LEU A 66 8.11 13.17 -23.38
C LEU A 66 9.61 13.49 -23.56
N GLY A 67 10.52 12.64 -23.04
CA GLY A 67 11.97 12.81 -23.21
C GLY A 67 12.55 14.04 -22.49
N VAL A 68 11.85 14.54 -21.48
CA VAL A 68 12.16 15.80 -20.77
C VAL A 68 13.14 15.61 -19.60
N LEU A 69 13.37 14.35 -19.24
CA LEU A 69 14.21 13.98 -18.11
C LEU A 69 15.69 13.94 -18.51
N THR A 70 16.57 14.30 -17.60
CA THR A 70 18.00 14.02 -17.76
C THR A 70 18.21 12.50 -17.86
N GLN A 71 19.30 12.06 -18.50
CA GLN A 71 19.56 10.63 -18.71
C GLN A 71 19.50 9.82 -17.39
N THR A 72 20.06 10.36 -16.30
CA THR A 72 20.04 9.69 -15.00
C THR A 72 18.66 9.75 -14.33
N ALA A 73 17.92 10.86 -14.45
CA ALA A 73 16.56 10.95 -13.93
C ALA A 73 15.62 9.98 -14.66
N ASP A 74 15.74 9.86 -15.98
CA ASP A 74 15.02 8.90 -16.82
C ASP A 74 15.31 7.46 -16.39
N TYR A 75 16.58 7.11 -16.11
CA TYR A 75 16.96 5.80 -15.61
C TYR A 75 16.21 5.42 -14.32
N PHE A 76 16.19 6.31 -13.32
CA PHE A 76 15.46 6.08 -12.07
C PHE A 76 13.95 6.04 -12.26
N MET A 77 13.41 6.84 -13.18
CA MET A 77 11.98 6.82 -13.50
C MET A 77 11.57 5.51 -14.19
N ARG A 78 12.29 5.09 -15.24
CA ARG A 78 12.00 3.88 -16.02
C ARG A 78 12.20 2.60 -15.21
N PHE A 79 13.33 2.49 -14.53
CA PHE A 79 13.74 1.22 -13.91
C PHE A 79 13.46 1.16 -12.41
N GLY A 80 13.27 2.31 -11.76
CA GLY A 80 12.79 2.41 -10.39
C GLY A 80 11.28 2.58 -10.34
N VAL A 81 10.81 3.80 -10.61
CA VAL A 81 9.41 4.21 -10.41
C VAL A 81 8.42 3.31 -11.15
N LEU A 82 8.54 3.16 -12.47
CA LEU A 82 7.58 2.40 -13.27
C LEU A 82 7.51 0.91 -12.87
N ARG A 83 8.67 0.29 -12.62
CA ARG A 83 8.71 -1.13 -12.23
C ARG A 83 8.05 -1.36 -10.88
N ARG A 84 8.31 -0.49 -9.90
CA ARG A 84 7.73 -0.60 -8.55
C ARG A 84 6.23 -0.39 -8.54
N LEU A 85 5.74 0.62 -9.28
CA LEU A 85 4.30 0.84 -9.44
C LEU A 85 3.62 -0.41 -10.02
N ARG A 86 4.19 -1.01 -11.06
CA ARG A 86 3.64 -2.25 -11.65
C ARG A 86 3.61 -3.41 -10.65
N MET A 87 4.69 -3.61 -9.88
CA MET A 87 4.73 -4.65 -8.86
C MET A 87 3.66 -4.43 -7.79
N MET A 88 3.54 -3.21 -7.25
CA MET A 88 2.51 -2.90 -6.25
C MET A 88 1.10 -3.05 -6.79
N ILE A 89 0.83 -2.61 -8.02
CA ILE A 89 -0.49 -2.77 -8.67
C ILE A 89 -0.84 -4.26 -8.78
N SER A 90 0.10 -5.09 -9.22
CA SER A 90 -0.12 -6.54 -9.34
C SER A 90 -0.39 -7.18 -7.98
N SER A 91 0.44 -6.88 -6.98
CA SER A 91 0.30 -7.44 -5.63
C SER A 91 -0.99 -6.97 -4.94
N PHE A 92 -1.36 -5.70 -5.07
CA PHE A 92 -2.60 -5.18 -4.47
C PHE A 92 -3.85 -5.80 -5.12
N ARG A 93 -3.82 -5.99 -6.45
CA ARG A 93 -4.90 -6.67 -7.18
C ARG A 93 -5.05 -8.15 -6.82
N ASN A 94 -3.95 -8.85 -6.55
CA ASN A 94 -4.03 -10.24 -6.08
C ASN A 94 -4.50 -10.31 -4.63
N LEU A 95 -4.02 -9.41 -3.77
CA LEU A 95 -4.45 -9.36 -2.37
C LEU A 95 -5.96 -9.16 -2.26
N GLN A 96 -6.53 -8.20 -3.00
CA GLN A 96 -7.98 -7.94 -2.97
C GLN A 96 -8.81 -9.10 -3.57
N SER A 97 -8.30 -9.84 -4.55
CA SER A 97 -9.05 -10.97 -5.12
C SER A 97 -9.17 -12.13 -4.14
N ILE A 98 -8.30 -12.18 -3.13
CA ILE A 98 -8.31 -13.17 -2.06
C ILE A 98 -9.03 -12.62 -0.81
N ILE A 99 -8.72 -11.40 -0.38
CA ILE A 99 -9.19 -10.79 0.86
C ILE A 99 -10.13 -9.63 0.54
N MET A 100 -11.41 -9.92 0.28
CA MET A 100 -12.44 -8.88 0.19
C MET A 100 -12.85 -8.38 1.58
N PRO A 101 -13.29 -7.11 1.73
CA PRO A 101 -13.67 -6.54 3.03
C PRO A 101 -14.76 -7.33 3.78
N ASP A 102 -15.63 -8.03 3.06
CA ASP A 102 -16.74 -8.82 3.60
C ASP A 102 -16.41 -10.31 3.75
N ARG A 103 -15.17 -10.74 3.45
CA ARG A 103 -14.76 -12.14 3.57
C ARG A 103 -14.81 -12.60 5.02
N THR A 104 -15.57 -13.66 5.28
CA THR A 104 -15.63 -14.33 6.58
C THR A 104 -15.04 -15.75 6.56
N VAL A 105 -14.90 -16.35 5.38
CA VAL A 105 -14.34 -17.70 5.21
C VAL A 105 -12.83 -17.66 5.44
N PRO A 106 -12.26 -18.54 6.29
CA PRO A 106 -10.82 -18.68 6.48
C PRO A 106 -10.02 -18.72 5.17
N LEU A 107 -8.77 -18.26 5.22
CA LEU A 107 -7.81 -18.48 4.13
C LEU A 107 -7.33 -19.93 4.17
N THR A 108 -7.13 -20.52 2.98
CA THR A 108 -6.27 -21.69 2.88
C THR A 108 -4.81 -21.30 3.17
N MET A 109 -3.94 -22.27 3.44
CA MET A 109 -2.52 -21.98 3.64
C MET A 109 -1.91 -21.30 2.41
N ASP A 110 -2.21 -21.80 1.21
CA ASP A 110 -1.73 -21.20 -0.05
C ASP A 110 -2.20 -19.76 -0.22
N GLN A 111 -3.48 -19.49 0.08
CA GLN A 111 -4.03 -18.13 0.05
C GLN A 111 -3.31 -17.22 1.05
N SER A 112 -3.05 -17.73 2.26
CA SER A 112 -2.29 -17.03 3.31
C SER A 112 -0.88 -16.70 2.85
N ASP A 113 -0.17 -17.63 2.22
CA ASP A 113 1.19 -17.42 1.72
C ASP A 113 1.22 -16.40 0.58
N GLU A 114 0.26 -16.46 -0.34
CA GLU A 114 0.13 -15.50 -1.44
C GLU A 114 -0.12 -14.08 -0.94
N VAL A 115 -1.06 -13.88 -0.02
CA VAL A 115 -1.36 -12.55 0.52
C VAL A 115 -0.20 -12.03 1.36
N CYS A 116 0.52 -12.89 2.09
CA CYS A 116 1.73 -12.49 2.82
C CYS A 116 2.82 -12.04 1.86
N ARG A 117 3.07 -12.79 0.78
CA ARG A 117 4.02 -12.40 -0.27
C ARG A 117 3.67 -11.03 -0.86
N ASP A 118 2.41 -10.83 -1.24
CA ASP A 118 1.95 -9.60 -1.86
C ASP A 118 1.97 -8.41 -0.90
N LEU A 119 1.58 -8.60 0.37
CA LEU A 119 1.66 -7.59 1.41
C LEU A 119 3.11 -7.11 1.64
N ASN A 120 4.05 -8.04 1.79
CA ASN A 120 5.47 -7.70 1.95
C ASN A 120 6.03 -7.02 0.68
N ALA A 121 5.64 -7.49 -0.50
CA ALA A 121 6.02 -6.86 -1.76
C ALA A 121 5.53 -5.41 -1.85
N ILE A 122 4.30 -5.11 -1.42
CA ILE A 122 3.77 -3.75 -1.39
C ILE A 122 4.62 -2.85 -0.48
N TYR A 123 4.83 -3.21 0.79
CA TYR A 123 5.55 -2.35 1.73
C TYR A 123 7.02 -2.14 1.35
N VAL A 124 7.70 -3.16 0.81
CA VAL A 124 9.07 -3.01 0.29
C VAL A 124 9.09 -2.01 -0.87
N ASN A 125 8.12 -2.10 -1.78
CA ASN A 125 8.06 -1.23 -2.95
C ASN A 125 7.58 0.19 -2.64
N ILE A 126 6.79 0.43 -1.59
CA ILE A 126 6.42 1.80 -1.16
C ILE A 126 7.69 2.60 -0.87
N LEU A 127 8.54 2.15 0.07
CA LEU A 127 9.73 2.92 0.44
C LEU A 127 10.76 2.98 -0.71
N GLY A 128 10.91 1.88 -1.46
CA GLY A 128 11.78 1.89 -2.64
C GLY A 128 11.32 2.86 -3.73
N LEU A 129 10.01 3.06 -3.89
CA LEU A 129 9.44 4.02 -4.82
C LEU A 129 9.72 5.46 -4.38
N LEU A 130 9.57 5.77 -3.08
CA LEU A 130 9.89 7.10 -2.54
C LEU A 130 11.37 7.45 -2.75
N ASP A 131 12.28 6.49 -2.52
CA ASP A 131 13.70 6.68 -2.80
C ASP A 131 13.96 6.86 -4.31
N ASN A 132 13.26 6.11 -5.18
CA ASN A 132 13.39 6.30 -6.62
C ASN A 132 12.87 7.67 -7.10
N TYR A 133 11.78 8.19 -6.53
CA TYR A 133 11.35 9.56 -6.80
C TYR A 133 12.38 10.58 -6.31
N ALA A 134 12.96 10.39 -5.11
CA ALA A 134 13.99 11.29 -4.61
C ALA A 134 15.17 11.37 -5.57
N TRP A 135 15.66 10.22 -6.06
CA TRP A 135 16.77 10.18 -7.02
C TRP A 135 16.39 10.75 -8.39
N THR A 136 15.21 10.48 -8.91
CA THR A 136 14.73 11.10 -10.15
C THR A 136 14.72 12.63 -10.02
N ILE A 137 14.20 13.17 -8.93
CA ILE A 137 14.14 14.62 -8.69
C ILE A 137 15.55 15.22 -8.52
N VAL A 138 16.40 14.59 -7.70
CA VAL A 138 17.78 15.06 -7.47
C VAL A 138 18.58 15.11 -8.76
N HIS A 139 18.48 14.09 -9.62
CA HIS A 139 19.21 14.07 -10.89
C HIS A 139 18.56 14.92 -11.98
N GLN A 140 17.31 15.37 -11.79
CA GLN A 140 16.68 16.32 -12.71
C GLN A 140 17.11 17.75 -12.43
N VAL A 141 17.09 18.18 -11.17
CA VAL A 141 17.27 19.61 -10.80
C VAL A 141 18.12 19.87 -9.57
N GLY A 142 18.53 18.84 -8.82
CA GLY A 142 19.35 19.00 -7.63
C GLY A 142 20.74 19.55 -7.94
N SER A 143 21.37 20.18 -6.96
CA SER A 143 22.75 20.68 -7.09
C SER A 143 23.75 19.53 -7.27
N VAL A 144 24.94 19.85 -7.81
CA VAL A 144 26.04 18.87 -7.97
C VAL A 144 26.39 18.19 -6.64
N ALA A 145 26.35 18.93 -5.53
CA ALA A 145 26.63 18.39 -4.20
C ALA A 145 25.59 17.34 -3.79
N THR A 146 24.30 17.59 -4.03
CA THR A 146 23.21 16.65 -3.73
C THR A 146 23.21 15.45 -4.66
N GLN A 147 23.55 15.63 -5.94
CA GLN A 147 23.69 14.52 -6.89
C GLN A 147 24.85 13.58 -6.54
N ALA A 148 25.94 14.12 -5.98
CA ALA A 148 27.12 13.36 -5.54
C ALA A 148 27.00 12.81 -4.10
N ALA A 149 25.84 13.00 -3.47
CA ALA A 149 25.61 12.55 -2.11
C ALA A 149 25.70 11.03 -1.95
N LYS A 150 25.96 10.58 -0.72
CA LYS A 150 25.93 9.15 -0.39
C LYS A 150 24.53 8.59 -0.66
N PRO A 151 24.39 7.37 -1.23
CA PRO A 151 23.09 6.80 -1.56
C PRO A 151 22.07 6.84 -0.41
N LEU A 152 22.54 6.57 0.82
CA LEU A 152 21.70 6.54 2.02
C LEU A 152 21.38 7.92 2.61
N SER A 153 21.95 9.02 2.12
CA SER A 153 21.62 10.37 2.63
C SER A 153 20.53 11.07 1.82
N VAL A 154 20.20 10.57 0.63
CA VAL A 154 19.11 11.09 -0.21
C VAL A 154 17.82 10.30 0.02
N SER A 155 16.76 11.01 0.34
CA SER A 155 15.38 10.53 0.42
C SER A 155 14.46 11.74 0.51
N LEU A 156 13.20 11.64 0.07
CA LEU A 156 12.25 12.75 0.01
C LEU A 156 12.07 13.49 1.36
N PHE A 157 12.29 12.78 2.47
CA PHE A 157 12.10 13.29 3.84
C PHE A 157 13.40 13.55 4.58
N LYS A 158 14.57 13.41 3.94
CA LYS A 158 15.87 13.61 4.61
C LYS A 158 16.35 15.06 4.52
N PRO A 159 17.09 15.54 5.54
CA PRO A 159 17.58 16.92 5.58
C PRO A 159 18.38 17.35 4.34
N MET A 160 19.17 16.44 3.78
CA MET A 160 19.97 16.73 2.58
C MET A 160 19.11 17.08 1.36
N PHE A 161 17.98 16.39 1.17
CA PHE A 161 17.04 16.71 0.10
C PHE A 161 16.37 18.06 0.35
N ALA A 162 15.96 18.33 1.59
CA ALA A 162 15.30 19.58 1.96
C ALA A 162 16.22 20.81 1.98
N ALA A 163 17.53 20.62 2.21
CA ALA A 163 18.52 21.69 2.27
C ALA A 163 18.97 22.17 0.89
N ASP A 164 18.72 21.39 -0.18
CA ASP A 164 19.04 21.81 -1.54
C ASP A 164 18.04 22.90 -2.00
N PRO A 165 18.52 24.11 -2.37
CA PRO A 165 17.63 25.21 -2.76
C PRO A 165 16.66 24.85 -3.89
N ALA A 166 17.10 24.06 -4.87
CA ALA A 166 16.27 23.66 -6.01
C ALA A 166 15.14 22.68 -5.61
N LEU A 167 15.29 22.00 -4.47
CA LEU A 167 14.38 20.98 -3.97
C LEU A 167 13.52 21.47 -2.80
N SER A 168 13.90 22.58 -2.18
CA SER A 168 13.28 23.12 -0.98
C SER A 168 11.76 23.27 -1.06
N ASN A 169 11.24 23.72 -2.21
CA ASN A 169 9.80 23.90 -2.43
C ASN A 169 9.05 22.56 -2.42
N VAL A 170 9.51 21.56 -3.19
CA VAL A 170 8.88 20.23 -3.20
C VAL A 170 9.05 19.52 -1.85
N ALA A 171 10.19 19.70 -1.19
CA ALA A 171 10.41 19.18 0.16
C ALA A 171 9.45 19.80 1.20
N ALA A 172 9.13 21.09 1.08
CA ALA A 172 8.17 21.76 1.95
C ALA A 172 6.75 21.18 1.76
N THR A 173 6.32 20.97 0.52
CA THR A 173 5.03 20.34 0.20
C THR A 173 4.95 18.91 0.73
N LEU A 174 6.04 18.14 0.63
CA LEU A 174 6.07 16.75 1.09
C LEU A 174 6.13 16.62 2.61
N ARG A 175 6.48 17.68 3.36
CA ARG A 175 6.69 17.61 4.81
C ARG A 175 5.47 17.08 5.58
N SER A 176 4.26 17.32 5.11
CA SER A 176 3.03 16.83 5.74
C SER A 176 2.92 15.30 5.79
N PHE A 177 3.68 14.58 4.96
CA PHE A 177 3.69 13.12 4.90
C PHE A 177 4.77 12.47 5.77
N ALA A 178 5.58 13.24 6.50
CA ALA A 178 6.71 12.71 7.28
C ALA A 178 6.27 11.76 8.41
N THR A 179 5.14 12.07 9.07
CA THR A 179 4.57 11.18 10.10
C THR A 179 4.13 9.85 9.49
N TRP A 180 3.40 9.91 8.38
CA TRP A 180 2.99 8.71 7.63
C TRP A 180 4.19 7.87 7.19
N GLU A 181 5.25 8.49 6.68
CA GLU A 181 6.45 7.77 6.26
C GLU A 181 7.13 7.04 7.42
N THR A 182 7.11 7.66 8.61
CA THR A 182 7.61 7.04 9.84
C THR A 182 6.78 5.81 10.20
N ASP A 183 5.47 5.87 10.07
CA ASP A 183 4.58 4.74 10.38
C ASP A 183 4.73 3.60 9.37
N VAL A 184 4.84 3.90 8.08
CA VAL A 184 5.16 2.91 7.04
C VAL A 184 6.52 2.25 7.30
N LYS A 185 7.53 3.00 7.75
CA LYS A 185 8.82 2.43 8.16
C LYS A 185 8.69 1.49 9.36
N LYS A 186 7.84 1.79 10.34
CA LYS A 186 7.60 0.88 11.48
C LYS A 186 7.01 -0.46 11.02
N ARG A 187 6.16 -0.46 9.99
CA ARG A 187 5.62 -1.70 9.38
C ARG A 187 6.60 -2.38 8.42
N ARG A 188 7.38 -1.62 7.65
CA ARG A 188 8.27 -2.20 6.63
C ARG A 188 9.59 -2.71 7.22
N ASN A 189 10.21 -1.98 8.13
CA ASN A 189 11.56 -2.28 8.58
C ASN A 189 11.67 -3.62 9.34
N PRO A 190 10.74 -3.99 10.25
CA PRO A 190 10.75 -5.32 10.84
C PRO A 190 10.57 -6.40 9.77
N ALA A 191 9.73 -6.20 8.75
CA ALA A 191 9.62 -7.15 7.64
C ALA A 191 10.91 -7.31 6.83
N ALA A 192 11.67 -6.24 6.65
CA ALA A 192 12.94 -6.27 5.90
C ALA A 192 14.13 -6.84 6.70
N HIS A 193 14.06 -6.85 8.04
CA HIS A 193 15.21 -7.14 8.89
C HIS A 193 14.96 -8.22 9.95
N ARG A 194 13.70 -8.53 10.26
CA ARG A 194 13.26 -9.46 11.31
C ARG A 194 12.22 -10.43 10.75
N MET A 195 10.93 -10.21 11.04
CA MET A 195 9.83 -11.09 10.70
C MET A 195 8.95 -10.46 9.63
N PRO A 196 8.65 -11.17 8.52
CA PRO A 196 7.78 -10.65 7.47
C PRO A 196 6.38 -10.34 8.01
N LEU A 197 5.67 -9.46 7.33
CA LEU A 197 4.25 -9.24 7.62
C LEU A 197 3.48 -10.53 7.33
N TYR A 198 2.64 -10.93 8.29
CA TYR A 198 1.85 -12.16 8.25
C TYR A 198 0.36 -11.82 8.33
N VAL A 199 -0.45 -12.46 7.47
CA VAL A 199 -1.90 -12.42 7.51
C VAL A 199 -2.38 -13.77 8.04
N PRO A 200 -2.94 -13.83 9.25
CA PRO A 200 -3.45 -15.09 9.80
C PRO A 200 -4.59 -15.67 8.94
N PRO A 201 -4.65 -17.01 8.74
CA PRO A 201 -5.68 -17.62 7.92
C PRO A 201 -7.07 -17.56 8.57
N ALA A 202 -7.13 -17.56 9.90
CA ALA A 202 -8.36 -17.40 10.65
C ALA A 202 -8.09 -16.88 12.07
N GLY A 203 -9.08 -16.20 12.64
CA GLY A 203 -9.27 -16.03 14.07
C GLY A 203 -10.11 -17.17 14.64
N TYR A 204 -9.80 -17.56 15.88
CA TYR A 204 -10.46 -18.66 16.57
C TYR A 204 -11.07 -18.16 17.88
N ASP A 205 -12.36 -18.42 18.06
CA ASP A 205 -12.98 -18.36 19.38
C ASP A 205 -12.72 -19.65 20.16
N ARG A 206 -13.35 -19.77 21.34
CA ARG A 206 -13.17 -20.94 22.20
C ARG A 206 -13.66 -22.23 21.56
N GLU A 207 -14.83 -22.21 20.91
CA GLU A 207 -15.43 -23.38 20.28
C GLU A 207 -14.59 -23.85 19.08
N ALA A 208 -14.14 -22.90 18.25
CA ALA A 208 -13.22 -23.17 17.15
C ALA A 208 -11.90 -23.77 17.65
N THR A 209 -11.38 -23.27 18.77
CA THR A 209 -10.16 -23.81 19.38
C THR A 209 -10.34 -25.25 19.87
N GLU A 210 -11.46 -25.56 20.50
CA GLU A 210 -11.80 -26.93 20.95
C GLU A 210 -11.97 -27.87 19.75
N THR A 211 -12.62 -27.40 18.68
CA THR A 211 -12.79 -28.13 17.41
C THR A 211 -11.44 -28.42 16.75
N LEU A 212 -10.53 -27.46 16.71
CA LEU A 212 -9.18 -27.65 16.17
C LEU A 212 -8.41 -28.72 16.93
N ARG A 213 -8.47 -28.71 18.27
CA ARG A 213 -7.78 -29.71 19.10
C ARG A 213 -8.28 -31.12 18.81
N ASP A 214 -9.59 -31.29 18.66
CA ASP A 214 -10.18 -32.58 18.31
C ASP A 214 -9.76 -33.04 16.91
N LEU A 215 -9.83 -32.15 15.91
CA LEU A 215 -9.37 -32.46 14.56
C LEU A 215 -7.88 -32.81 14.52
N ASP A 216 -7.03 -32.09 15.24
CA ASP A 216 -5.58 -32.37 15.32
C ASP A 216 -5.31 -33.76 15.91
N GLN A 217 -6.06 -34.14 16.95
CA GLN A 217 -5.99 -35.48 17.55
C GLN A 217 -6.43 -36.57 16.55
N GLN A 218 -7.50 -36.33 15.80
CA GLN A 218 -7.98 -37.25 14.76
C GLN A 218 -6.99 -37.37 13.59
N ILE A 219 -6.39 -36.26 13.14
CA ILE A 219 -5.36 -36.24 12.10
C ILE A 219 -4.14 -37.06 12.55
N SER A 220 -3.68 -36.82 13.77
CA SER A 220 -2.57 -37.57 14.37
C SER A 220 -2.85 -39.09 14.41
N THR A 221 -4.10 -39.46 14.68
CA THR A 221 -4.53 -40.87 14.71
C THR A 221 -4.55 -41.48 13.31
N ALA A 222 -5.18 -40.82 12.33
CA ALA A 222 -5.22 -41.27 10.95
C ALA A 222 -3.79 -41.43 10.36
N LEU A 223 -2.87 -40.52 10.70
CA LEU A 223 -1.47 -40.63 10.29
C LEU A 223 -0.77 -41.86 10.87
N ARG A 224 -0.99 -42.19 12.15
CA ARG A 224 -0.44 -43.40 12.78
C ARG A 224 -0.99 -44.69 12.17
N GLU A 225 -2.26 -44.66 11.77
CA GLU A 225 -2.97 -45.77 11.11
C GLU A 225 -2.66 -45.88 9.61
N GLN A 226 -1.87 -44.95 9.05
CA GLN A 226 -1.59 -44.83 7.61
C GLN A 226 -2.85 -44.66 6.74
N ASP A 227 -3.93 -44.12 7.31
CA ASP A 227 -5.17 -43.79 6.60
C ASP A 227 -5.07 -42.36 6.01
N PHE A 228 -4.38 -42.25 4.87
CA PHE A 228 -4.07 -40.97 4.23
C PHE A 228 -5.32 -40.26 3.67
N ASP A 229 -6.33 -41.01 3.22
CA ASP A 229 -7.57 -40.42 2.71
C ASP A 229 -8.36 -39.75 3.83
N LYS A 230 -8.48 -40.41 5.00
CA LYS A 230 -9.08 -39.81 6.20
C LYS A 230 -8.27 -38.61 6.67
N MET A 231 -6.94 -38.72 6.71
CA MET A 231 -6.05 -37.61 7.08
C MET A 231 -6.30 -36.39 6.19
N HIS A 232 -6.33 -36.55 4.88
CA HIS A 232 -6.58 -35.47 3.92
C HIS A 232 -7.97 -34.84 4.11
N ASN A 233 -9.00 -35.66 4.34
CA ASN A 233 -10.35 -35.17 4.63
C ASN A 233 -10.41 -34.36 5.94
N LEU A 234 -9.71 -34.79 6.97
CA LEU A 234 -9.65 -34.08 8.25
C LEU A 234 -8.87 -32.76 8.13
N GLN A 235 -7.77 -32.73 7.37
CA GLN A 235 -7.04 -31.50 7.08
C GLN A 235 -7.92 -30.46 6.37
N ARG A 236 -8.69 -30.87 5.36
CA ARG A 236 -9.65 -29.97 4.68
C ARG A 236 -10.75 -29.46 5.61
N LYS A 237 -11.16 -30.25 6.61
CA LYS A 237 -12.11 -29.78 7.64
C LYS A 237 -11.45 -28.77 8.57
N ARG A 238 -10.21 -29.04 9.00
CA ARG A 238 -9.40 -28.18 9.88
C ARG A 238 -9.19 -26.79 9.28
N GLU A 239 -8.90 -26.70 8.00
CA GLU A 239 -8.71 -25.43 7.28
C GLU A 239 -9.97 -24.54 7.23
N ARG A 240 -11.15 -25.10 7.47
CA ARG A 240 -12.42 -24.37 7.45
C ARG A 240 -12.88 -23.91 8.84
N VAL A 241 -12.14 -24.25 9.89
CA VAL A 241 -12.48 -23.86 11.25
C VAL A 241 -12.12 -22.39 11.49
N GLY A 242 -12.96 -21.67 12.23
CA GLY A 242 -12.76 -20.26 12.56
C GLY A 242 -13.37 -19.30 11.54
N ILE A 243 -13.03 -18.02 11.69
CA ILE A 243 -13.46 -16.95 10.78
C ILE A 243 -12.25 -16.16 10.30
N PHE A 244 -12.27 -15.73 9.05
CA PHE A 244 -11.24 -14.82 8.58
C PHE A 244 -11.43 -13.43 9.22
N VAL A 245 -10.33 -12.84 9.68
CA VAL A 245 -10.27 -11.47 10.18
C VAL A 245 -9.21 -10.74 9.36
N PRO A 246 -9.54 -9.64 8.66
CA PRO A 246 -8.63 -8.96 7.74
C PRO A 246 -7.60 -8.13 8.50
N ILE A 247 -6.66 -8.81 9.18
CA ILE A 247 -5.57 -8.21 9.96
C ILE A 247 -4.21 -8.70 9.48
N PHE A 248 -3.16 -7.97 9.83
CA PHE A 248 -1.79 -8.39 9.65
C PHE A 248 -0.90 -8.01 10.85
N VAL A 249 0.14 -8.80 11.07
CA VAL A 249 1.06 -8.68 12.21
C VAL A 249 2.50 -9.02 11.79
N HIS A 250 3.49 -8.57 12.54
CA HIS A 250 4.86 -9.11 12.45
C HIS A 250 5.05 -10.31 13.36
N ASP A 251 4.56 -10.18 14.59
CA ASP A 251 4.68 -11.16 15.66
C ASP A 251 3.38 -11.12 16.48
N PRO A 252 2.91 -12.27 17.05
CA PRO A 252 1.69 -12.32 17.84
C PRO A 252 1.66 -11.40 19.07
N GLY A 253 2.82 -10.98 19.59
CA GLY A 253 2.92 -10.03 20.72
C GLY A 253 3.09 -8.56 20.32
N GLU A 254 3.18 -8.26 19.01
CA GLU A 254 3.31 -6.91 18.49
C GLU A 254 1.93 -6.32 18.08
N GLU A 255 1.94 -5.08 17.56
CA GLU A 255 0.73 -4.37 17.16
C GLU A 255 -0.02 -5.08 16.02
N ILE A 256 -1.32 -5.32 16.23
CA ILE A 256 -2.23 -5.85 15.22
C ILE A 256 -2.73 -4.70 14.37
N ASN A 257 -2.56 -4.81 13.06
CA ASN A 257 -3.00 -3.80 12.10
C ASN A 257 -4.16 -4.37 11.27
N ASP A 258 -5.23 -3.62 11.11
CA ASP A 258 -6.27 -3.96 10.14
C ASP A 258 -5.73 -3.80 8.72
N ILE A 259 -6.06 -4.73 7.82
CA ILE A 259 -5.80 -4.57 6.37
C ILE A 259 -6.62 -3.40 5.84
N TYR A 260 -7.89 -3.30 6.25
CA TYR A 260 -8.82 -2.25 5.83
C TYR A 260 -9.19 -1.34 7.00
N PRO A 261 -8.91 -0.01 6.93
CA PRO A 261 -8.49 0.74 5.75
C PRO A 261 -6.97 0.92 5.57
N THR A 262 -6.13 0.39 6.46
CA THR A 262 -4.70 0.73 6.55
C THR A 262 -3.92 0.55 5.26
N LEU A 263 -4.01 -0.61 4.61
CA LEU A 263 -3.22 -0.91 3.41
C LEU A 263 -3.63 -0.03 2.21
N PRO A 264 -4.93 0.09 1.84
CA PRO A 264 -5.35 1.04 0.82
C PRO A 264 -5.00 2.49 1.18
N GLN A 265 -5.09 2.87 2.46
CA GLN A 265 -4.73 4.21 2.92
C GLN A 265 -3.24 4.50 2.72
N ASP A 266 -2.35 3.56 3.05
CA ASP A 266 -0.91 3.69 2.83
C ASP A 266 -0.57 3.82 1.34
N LEU A 267 -1.20 3.01 0.48
CA LEU A 267 -1.09 3.16 -0.97
C LEU A 267 -1.63 4.51 -1.44
N GLY A 268 -2.73 4.99 -0.88
CA GLY A 268 -3.31 6.29 -1.15
C GLY A 268 -2.33 7.43 -0.84
N GLN A 269 -1.74 7.46 0.35
CA GLN A 269 -0.74 8.47 0.73
C GLN A 269 0.51 8.41 -0.18
N MET A 270 0.97 7.22 -0.52
CA MET A 270 2.04 7.04 -1.50
C MET A 270 1.67 7.63 -2.87
N VAL A 271 0.43 7.42 -3.33
CA VAL A 271 -0.04 8.00 -4.59
C VAL A 271 -0.02 9.52 -4.54
N LYS A 272 -0.42 10.14 -3.43
CA LYS A 272 -0.35 11.59 -3.25
C LYS A 272 1.07 12.13 -3.41
N ILE A 273 2.03 11.48 -2.75
CA ILE A 273 3.46 11.82 -2.88
C ILE A 273 3.96 11.65 -4.31
N GLY A 274 3.55 10.56 -4.98
CA GLY A 274 3.85 10.32 -6.38
C GLY A 274 3.32 11.44 -7.29
N ARG A 275 2.06 11.86 -7.12
CA ARG A 275 1.45 12.96 -7.88
C ARG A 275 2.16 14.29 -7.63
N ILE A 276 2.50 14.61 -6.38
CA ILE A 276 3.31 15.81 -6.05
C ILE A 276 4.67 15.77 -6.78
N SER A 277 5.35 14.61 -6.72
CA SER A 277 6.68 14.41 -7.31
C SER A 277 6.64 14.55 -8.83
N GLN A 278 5.66 13.93 -9.49
CA GLN A 278 5.50 13.98 -10.95
C GLN A 278 5.06 15.37 -11.43
N THR A 279 4.15 16.04 -10.71
CA THR A 279 3.78 17.43 -11.01
C THR A 279 4.97 18.37 -10.89
N PHE A 280 5.81 18.19 -9.87
CA PHE A 280 7.06 18.94 -9.75
C PHE A 280 7.96 18.73 -10.97
N LEU A 281 8.19 17.47 -11.38
CA LEU A 281 9.01 17.14 -12.55
C LEU A 281 8.47 17.75 -13.85
N ARG A 282 7.14 17.73 -14.06
CA ARG A 282 6.50 18.37 -15.23
C ARG A 282 6.75 19.88 -15.27
N LYS A 283 6.63 20.56 -14.12
CA LYS A 283 6.82 22.02 -14.03
C LYS A 283 8.24 22.45 -14.38
N GLN A 284 9.24 21.58 -14.20
CA GLN A 284 10.63 21.88 -14.60
C GLN A 284 10.85 21.86 -16.12
N HIS A 285 9.89 21.35 -16.89
CA HIS A 285 9.96 21.32 -18.35
C HIS A 285 9.06 22.36 -19.02
N ALA A 286 8.07 22.93 -18.31
CA ALA A 286 7.19 23.92 -18.90
C ALA A 286 8.05 25.08 -19.46
N PRO A 287 7.91 25.44 -20.76
CA PRO A 287 8.62 26.58 -21.30
C PRO A 287 8.32 27.80 -20.43
N ASN A 288 9.34 28.63 -20.17
CA ASN A 288 9.16 29.91 -19.48
C ASN A 288 8.32 30.84 -20.38
N ASP A 289 7.00 30.66 -20.41
CA ASP A 289 6.05 31.53 -21.11
C ASP A 289 5.82 32.85 -20.34
N ALA A 290 6.89 33.41 -19.76
CA ALA A 290 6.86 34.65 -19.00
C ALA A 290 8.11 35.48 -19.28
N SER A 291 8.31 35.83 -20.55
CA SER A 291 9.16 36.95 -20.91
C SER A 291 8.73 37.59 -22.24
N HIS A 292 7.48 38.04 -22.37
CA HIS A 292 7.08 39.08 -23.34
C HIS A 292 5.66 39.63 -23.04
N GLU A 293 5.49 40.34 -21.92
CA GLU A 293 4.56 41.47 -21.86
C GLU A 293 5.32 42.63 -21.23
N GLY A 294 5.92 43.44 -22.08
CA GLY A 294 6.81 44.54 -21.71
C GLY A 294 7.30 45.27 -22.95
N ASN A 295 6.36 45.87 -23.69
CA ASN A 295 6.49 47.14 -24.40
C ASN A 295 5.13 47.60 -24.92
#